data_AF-A0A1F2TX12-F1
#
_entry.id   AF-A0A1F2TX12-F1
#
_cell.length_a   1.000
_cell.length_b   1.000
_cell.length_c   1.000
_cell.angle_alpha   90.00
_cell.angle_beta   90.00
_cell.angle_gamma   90.00
#
_symmetry.space_group_name_H-M   'P 1'
#
loop_
_entity.id
_entity.type
_entity.pdbx_description
1 polymer ?
#
loop_
_entity_poly.entity_id
_entity_poly.type
_entity_poly.pdbx_seq_one_letter_code
_entity_poly.pdbx_strand_id
1 'polypeptide(L)'
;MRLFVAVSLLTIVAAGTAAAQTARCVLSLRPYGLGGECQVEAGPPGTRMRLPFENGVKIWITSGPRDQPPWRGNLSLPKVETSFEIAEERGVERRLVFRTGLAWLLIREWRELDTAPKDCSACDRSAKDVSLVLDLAASPPATEDDIAILGTALAKFRTPAHWNRKEDQSCPPGEAEVTGLFCALYTAVEGRMGRYHHRQPALEIVRSVVFERWRQRIVSHPLVDMNNHPDTTIDDLRMLLDLSLARARADAPPKK
;
A
#
# COMPACT_ATOMS: atom_id res chain seq x y z
N MET A 1 -19.54 -4.84 -63.39
CA MET A 1 -18.55 -5.82 -62.88
C MET A 1 -17.20 -5.12 -62.79
N ARG A 2 -16.79 -4.64 -61.60
CA ARG A 2 -15.38 -4.35 -61.24
C ARG A 2 -15.29 -4.24 -59.72
N LEU A 3 -14.26 -4.91 -59.21
CA LEU A 3 -14.03 -5.37 -57.85
C LEU A 3 -13.69 -4.24 -56.85
N PHE A 4 -14.02 -4.52 -55.58
CA PHE A 4 -13.49 -3.92 -54.35
C PHE A 4 -11.96 -3.84 -54.32
N VAL A 5 -11.43 -2.77 -53.72
CA VAL A 5 -10.39 -2.87 -52.67
C VAL A 5 -10.64 -1.73 -51.66
N ALA A 6 -11.31 -2.04 -50.55
CA ALA A 6 -11.31 -1.18 -49.37
C ALA A 6 -10.09 -1.57 -48.52
N VAL A 7 -9.11 -0.68 -48.46
CA VAL A 7 -7.95 -0.83 -47.58
C VAL A 7 -8.41 -0.54 -46.15
N SER A 8 -8.66 -1.60 -45.37
CA SER A 8 -8.85 -1.49 -43.93
C SER A 8 -7.53 -1.13 -43.27
N LEU A 9 -7.40 0.13 -42.86
CA LEU A 9 -6.33 0.57 -41.98
C LEU A 9 -6.61 -0.01 -40.58
N LEU A 10 -5.90 -1.07 -40.23
CA LEU A 10 -5.89 -1.65 -38.89
C LEU A 10 -5.12 -0.68 -37.98
N THR A 11 -5.82 0.14 -37.20
CA THR A 11 -5.22 0.91 -36.11
C THR A 11 -4.86 -0.05 -34.98
N ILE A 12 -3.60 -0.48 -34.94
CA ILE A 12 -3.01 -1.10 -33.76
C ILE A 12 -2.94 -0.02 -32.69
N VAL A 13 -3.90 -0.04 -31.76
CA VAL A 13 -3.75 0.68 -30.49
C VAL A 13 -2.68 -0.08 -29.72
N ALA A 14 -1.43 0.36 -29.84
CA ALA A 14 -0.39 -0.04 -28.91
C ALA A 14 -0.85 0.39 -27.52
N ALA A 15 -1.23 -0.58 -26.69
CA ALA A 15 -1.40 -0.36 -25.27
C ALA A 15 -0.04 0.08 -24.72
N GLY A 16 0.17 1.39 -24.63
CA GLY A 16 1.35 1.96 -24.01
C GLY A 16 1.39 1.46 -22.58
N THR A 17 2.31 0.55 -22.28
CA THR A 17 2.69 0.23 -20.91
C THR A 17 3.12 1.54 -20.26
N ALA A 18 2.31 2.08 -19.36
CA ALA A 18 2.71 3.21 -18.53
C ALA A 18 4.07 2.84 -17.91
N ALA A 19 5.11 3.61 -18.23
CA ALA A 19 6.44 3.36 -17.70
C ALA A 19 6.33 3.35 -16.16
N ALA A 20 6.73 2.25 -15.54
CA ALA A 20 6.64 2.11 -14.10
C ALA A 20 7.42 3.23 -13.43
N GLN A 21 6.73 4.08 -12.67
CA GLN A 21 7.36 5.14 -11.91
C GLN A 21 8.02 4.51 -10.69
N THR A 22 9.35 4.53 -10.65
CA THR A 22 10.15 3.93 -9.57
C THR A 22 10.92 5.00 -8.79
N ALA A 23 11.23 4.71 -7.52
CA ALA A 23 12.23 5.44 -6.76
C ALA A 23 13.37 4.51 -6.36
N ARG A 24 14.61 4.93 -6.62
CA ARG A 24 15.81 4.29 -6.07
C ARG A 24 16.25 5.00 -4.81
N CYS A 25 16.30 4.27 -3.72
CA CYS A 25 16.86 4.71 -2.45
C CYS A 25 18.25 4.12 -2.28
N VAL A 26 19.22 4.95 -1.92
CA VAL A 26 20.55 4.54 -1.49
C VAL A 26 20.70 4.92 -0.03
N LEU A 27 20.80 3.93 0.84
CA LEU A 27 20.75 4.10 2.29
C LEU A 27 21.99 3.52 2.94
N SER A 28 22.73 4.35 3.67
CA SER A 28 23.91 3.90 4.41
C SER A 28 23.52 3.26 5.74
N LEU A 29 24.25 2.21 6.12
CA LEU A 29 24.16 1.64 7.47
C LEU A 29 24.53 2.69 8.52
N ARG A 30 23.70 2.80 9.56
CA ARG A 30 23.91 3.64 10.74
C ARG A 30 23.80 2.76 12.00
N PRO A 31 24.37 3.16 13.15
CA PRO A 31 24.34 2.35 14.37
C PRO A 31 22.96 1.86 14.82
N TYR A 32 21.89 2.59 14.46
CA TYR A 32 20.51 2.30 14.85
C TYR A 32 19.54 2.26 13.66
N GLY A 33 20.03 2.06 12.43
CA GLY A 33 19.16 2.04 11.26
C GLY A 33 19.86 2.27 9.92
N LEU A 34 19.12 2.80 8.96
CA LEU A 34 19.58 3.19 7.64
C LEU A 34 19.26 4.68 7.40
N GLY A 35 20.13 5.39 6.69
CA GLY A 35 19.86 6.78 6.33
C GLY A 35 20.43 7.13 4.97
N GLY A 36 19.67 7.86 4.17
CA GLY A 36 20.11 8.27 2.83
C GLY A 36 19.01 8.99 2.05
N GLU A 37 19.06 8.88 0.74
CA GLU A 37 18.18 9.63 -0.18
C GLU A 37 17.48 8.68 -1.15
N CYS A 38 16.28 9.07 -1.59
CA CYS A 38 15.54 8.39 -2.64
C CYS A 38 15.36 9.33 -3.84
N GLN A 39 15.68 8.85 -5.03
CA GLN A 39 15.52 9.57 -6.29
C GLN A 39 14.49 8.86 -7.18
N VAL A 40 13.56 9.61 -7.75
CA VAL A 40 12.56 9.09 -8.69
C VAL A 40 13.21 8.92 -10.06
N GLU A 41 13.24 7.69 -10.59
CA GLU A 41 13.99 7.36 -11.81
C GLU A 41 13.15 7.43 -13.10
N ALA A 42 11.81 7.38 -13.00
CA ALA A 42 10.90 7.44 -14.15
C ALA A 42 9.55 8.09 -13.83
N GLY A 43 9.07 8.98 -14.71
CA GLY A 43 7.76 9.65 -14.63
C GLY A 43 7.68 10.79 -15.67
N PRO A 44 6.50 11.22 -16.13
CA PRO A 44 6.40 12.34 -17.06
C PRO A 44 7.11 13.59 -16.49
N PRO A 45 7.84 14.37 -17.30
CA PRO A 45 8.42 15.63 -16.84
C PRO A 45 7.32 16.52 -16.27
N GLY A 46 7.41 16.85 -14.97
CA GLY A 46 6.40 17.62 -14.25
C GLY A 46 5.57 16.80 -13.24
N THR A 47 5.58 15.46 -13.29
CA THR A 47 4.98 14.61 -12.26
C THR A 47 6.01 14.36 -11.15
N ARG A 48 6.33 15.40 -10.37
CA ARG A 48 6.90 15.19 -9.03
C ARG A 48 5.78 14.62 -8.18
N MET A 49 5.60 13.30 -8.19
CA MET A 49 4.97 12.69 -7.03
C MET A 49 5.93 13.01 -5.89
N ARG A 50 5.55 13.98 -5.05
CA ARG A 50 6.26 14.32 -3.81
C ARG A 50 6.10 13.14 -2.87
N LEU A 51 6.83 12.10 -3.17
CA LEU A 51 7.35 11.21 -2.18
C LEU A 51 7.98 12.11 -1.10
N PRO A 52 7.51 12.09 0.16
CA PRO A 52 8.11 12.91 1.22
C PRO A 52 9.60 12.58 1.46
N PHE A 53 10.16 11.62 0.73
CA PHE A 53 11.51 11.09 0.78
C PHE A 53 12.57 11.98 0.08
N GLU A 54 12.17 13.04 -0.65
CA GLU A 54 13.09 13.88 -1.48
C GLU A 54 14.16 14.66 -0.69
N ASN A 55 13.99 14.89 0.62
CA ASN A 55 14.97 15.66 1.44
C ASN A 55 15.61 14.83 2.56
N GLY A 56 15.78 13.54 2.33
CA GLY A 56 16.42 12.61 3.25
C GLY A 56 15.43 11.70 3.96
N VAL A 57 15.84 10.43 4.05
CA VAL A 57 15.08 9.34 4.63
C VAL A 57 15.88 8.78 5.79
N LYS A 58 15.25 8.69 6.97
CA LYS A 58 15.83 8.00 8.13
C LYS A 58 14.94 6.83 8.50
N ILE A 59 15.51 5.64 8.43
CA ILE A 59 14.86 4.38 8.76
C ILE A 59 15.51 3.87 10.04
N TRP A 60 14.83 4.00 11.17
CA TRP A 60 15.27 3.44 12.44
C TRP A 60 14.83 1.99 12.52
N ILE A 61 15.78 1.04 12.47
CA ILE A 61 15.45 -0.38 12.55
C ILE A 61 15.39 -0.76 14.03
N THR A 62 14.19 -1.09 14.50
CA THR A 62 13.95 -1.53 15.89
C THR A 62 13.91 -3.05 16.01
N SER A 63 13.66 -3.78 14.93
CA SER A 63 13.72 -5.24 14.89
C SER A 63 14.02 -5.79 13.49
N GLY A 64 14.67 -6.95 13.43
CA GLY A 64 15.11 -7.62 12.21
C GLY A 64 16.63 -7.86 12.16
N PRO A 65 17.13 -8.66 11.19
CA PRO A 65 18.55 -8.79 10.93
C PRO A 65 19.14 -7.43 10.51
N ARG A 66 20.42 -7.14 10.83
CA ARG A 66 21.04 -5.87 10.43
C ARG A 66 21.45 -5.82 8.96
N ASP A 67 21.70 -6.99 8.39
CA ASP A 67 22.28 -7.22 7.07
C ASP A 67 21.23 -7.47 5.98
N GLN A 68 20.05 -7.99 6.34
CA GLN A 68 18.99 -8.26 5.36
C GLN A 68 17.58 -8.05 5.94
N PRO A 69 16.59 -7.66 5.11
CA PRO A 69 15.18 -7.66 5.53
C PRO A 69 14.72 -9.09 5.89
N PRO A 70 13.63 -9.23 6.69
CA PRO A 70 12.64 -8.21 7.03
C PRO A 70 13.09 -7.25 8.14
N TRP A 71 12.68 -5.99 8.03
CA TRP A 71 12.97 -4.93 8.99
C TRP A 71 11.70 -4.27 9.49
N ARG A 72 11.70 -3.80 10.74
CA ARG A 72 10.64 -2.93 11.27
C ARG A 72 11.24 -1.79 12.05
N GLY A 73 10.49 -0.70 12.14
CA GLY A 73 10.76 0.38 13.08
C GLY A 73 10.12 1.69 12.65
N ASN A 74 10.86 2.79 12.72
CA ASN A 74 10.33 4.13 12.46
C ASN A 74 10.96 4.75 11.21
N LEU A 75 10.11 5.30 10.36
CA LEU A 75 10.46 6.07 9.19
C LEU A 75 10.25 7.55 9.52
N SER A 76 11.35 8.30 9.59
CA SER A 76 11.32 9.75 9.71
C SER A 76 11.58 10.38 8.35
N LEU A 77 10.61 11.19 7.92
CA LEU A 77 10.66 12.01 6.72
C LEU A 77 10.60 13.49 7.15
N PRO A 78 10.97 14.45 6.30
CA PRO A 78 11.11 15.87 6.67
C PRO A 78 9.86 16.50 7.31
N LYS A 79 8.67 15.94 7.06
CA LYS A 79 7.39 16.48 7.58
C LYS A 79 6.51 15.45 8.26
N VAL A 80 6.96 14.20 8.35
CA VAL A 80 6.12 13.11 8.84
C VAL A 80 6.98 12.02 9.44
N GLU A 81 6.53 11.51 10.58
CA GLU A 81 7.08 10.33 11.21
C GLU A 81 6.01 9.25 11.21
N THR A 82 6.39 8.04 10.82
CA THR A 82 5.47 6.91 10.74
C THR A 82 6.20 5.60 11.00
N SER A 83 5.48 4.58 11.44
CA SER A 83 6.07 3.25 11.50
C SER A 83 6.32 2.72 10.08
N PHE A 84 7.36 1.91 9.92
CA PHE A 84 7.55 1.13 8.70
C PHE A 84 7.78 -0.35 9.01
N GLU A 85 7.56 -1.16 7.98
CA GLU A 85 7.95 -2.55 7.92
C GLU A 85 8.36 -2.89 6.48
N ILE A 86 9.51 -3.52 6.32
CA ILE A 86 9.82 -4.28 5.11
C ILE A 86 9.55 -5.73 5.45
N ALA A 87 8.52 -6.29 4.85
CA ALA A 87 8.12 -7.67 5.06
C ALA A 87 8.20 -8.45 3.75
N GLU A 88 8.47 -9.75 3.88
CA GLU A 88 8.24 -10.68 2.78
C GLU A 88 6.77 -11.05 2.74
N GLU A 89 6.14 -10.84 1.58
CA GLU A 89 4.83 -11.41 1.33
C GLU A 89 4.97 -12.75 0.62
N ARG A 90 4.30 -13.75 1.19
CA ARG A 90 4.20 -15.08 0.59
C ARG A 90 3.16 -15.04 -0.53
N GLY A 91 3.62 -15.21 -1.76
CA GLY A 91 2.78 -15.39 -2.95
C GLY A 91 3.39 -16.44 -3.88
N VAL A 92 2.97 -16.44 -5.16
CA VAL A 92 3.59 -17.30 -6.18
C VAL A 92 5.10 -17.03 -6.28
N GLU A 93 5.49 -15.77 -6.17
CA GLU A 93 6.87 -15.30 -6.05
C GLU A 93 7.11 -14.63 -4.69
N ARG A 94 8.35 -14.73 -4.20
CA ARG A 94 8.78 -14.07 -2.97
C ARG A 94 8.98 -12.60 -3.29
N ARG A 95 8.15 -11.73 -2.69
CA ARG A 95 8.23 -10.28 -2.88
C ARG A 95 8.50 -9.58 -1.56
N LEU A 96 9.27 -8.50 -1.61
CA LEU A 96 9.44 -7.59 -0.49
C LEU A 96 8.45 -6.44 -0.63
N VAL A 97 7.77 -6.11 0.46
CA VAL A 97 6.82 -5.01 0.52
C VAL A 97 7.28 -4.00 1.56
N PHE A 98 7.40 -2.75 1.15
CA PHE A 98 7.66 -1.63 2.03
C PHE A 98 6.35 -1.02 2.51
N ARG A 99 6.00 -1.29 3.76
CA ARG A 99 4.76 -0.88 4.42
C ARG A 99 5.04 0.32 5.30
N THR A 100 4.28 1.40 5.13
CA THR A 100 4.30 2.57 6.01
C THR A 100 2.87 2.97 6.36
N GLY A 101 2.68 3.89 7.31
CA GLY A 101 1.37 4.52 7.52
C GLY A 101 0.88 5.36 6.34
N LEU A 102 1.77 5.72 5.40
CA LEU A 102 1.48 6.64 4.30
C LEU A 102 1.22 5.94 2.97
N ALA A 103 1.95 4.86 2.71
CA ALA A 103 1.87 4.06 1.50
C ALA A 103 2.41 2.65 1.75
N TRP A 104 1.93 1.69 0.95
CA TRP A 104 2.50 0.37 0.80
C TRP A 104 3.03 0.23 -0.62
N LEU A 105 4.31 -0.11 -0.77
CA LEU A 105 5.02 -0.10 -2.04
C LEU A 105 5.71 -1.45 -2.26
N LEU A 106 5.73 -1.94 -3.49
CA LEU A 106 6.54 -3.10 -3.84
C LEU A 106 8.02 -2.70 -3.90
N ILE A 107 8.89 -3.54 -3.35
CA ILE A 107 10.34 -3.44 -3.57
C ILE A 107 10.69 -4.36 -4.75
N ARG A 108 11.04 -3.75 -5.88
CA ARG A 108 11.44 -4.46 -7.11
C ARG A 108 12.83 -5.05 -7.01
N GLU A 109 13.73 -4.32 -6.36
CA GLU A 109 15.14 -4.71 -6.22
C GLU A 109 15.62 -4.32 -4.82
N TRP A 110 16.36 -5.23 -4.20
CA TRP A 110 17.18 -4.97 -3.03
C TRP A 110 18.57 -5.55 -3.28
N ARG A 111 19.61 -4.75 -2.99
CA ARG A 111 21.00 -5.20 -3.02
C ARG A 111 21.86 -4.40 -2.06
N GLU A 112 22.88 -5.06 -1.50
CA GLU A 112 23.99 -4.37 -0.86
C GLU A 112 24.88 -3.71 -1.93
N LEU A 113 25.45 -2.56 -1.60
CA LEU A 113 26.42 -1.84 -2.41
C LEU A 113 27.74 -1.79 -1.64
N ASP A 114 28.81 -2.27 -2.26
CA ASP A 114 30.16 -2.08 -1.76
C ASP A 114 30.60 -0.63 -2.02
N THR A 115 30.60 0.19 -0.97
CA THR A 115 31.01 1.60 -1.05
C THR A 115 32.38 1.88 -0.44
N ALA A 116 33.08 0.82 0.01
CA ALA A 116 34.46 0.93 0.45
C ALA A 116 35.36 1.45 -0.71
N PRO A 117 36.20 2.47 -0.47
CA PRO A 117 37.18 2.91 -1.46
C PRO A 117 38.08 1.74 -1.85
N LYS A 118 38.25 1.51 -3.17
CA LYS A 118 39.04 0.39 -3.72
C LYS A 118 40.49 0.35 -3.20
N ASP A 119 40.99 1.50 -2.75
CA ASP A 119 42.38 1.68 -2.32
C ASP A 119 42.54 1.70 -0.79
N CYS A 120 41.48 1.44 -0.01
CA CYS A 120 41.54 1.47 1.45
C CYS A 120 41.61 0.07 2.06
N SER A 121 42.82 -0.46 2.23
CA SER A 121 43.06 -1.77 2.86
C SER A 121 42.76 -1.80 4.36
N ALA A 122 42.69 -0.64 5.01
CA ALA A 122 42.44 -0.47 6.45
C ALA A 122 40.99 -0.03 6.78
N CYS A 123 40.18 0.26 5.76
CA CYS A 123 38.77 0.51 5.98
C CYS A 123 38.09 -0.82 6.30
N ASP A 124 37.46 -0.90 7.46
CA ASP A 124 36.62 -2.02 7.82
C ASP A 124 35.61 -2.23 6.66
N ARG A 125 35.50 -3.46 6.12
CA ARG A 125 34.62 -3.78 4.98
C ARG A 125 33.12 -3.71 5.35
N SER A 126 32.81 -2.99 6.42
CA SER A 126 31.50 -2.83 7.04
C SER A 126 30.74 -1.60 6.52
N ALA A 127 31.38 -0.71 5.75
CA ALA A 127 30.69 0.35 5.02
C ALA A 127 29.90 -0.24 3.85
N LYS A 128 28.68 -0.69 4.15
CA LYS A 128 27.71 -1.16 3.19
C LYS A 128 26.60 -0.13 3.05
N ASP A 129 26.39 0.34 1.84
CA ASP A 129 25.15 1.00 1.49
C ASP A 129 24.15 -0.06 1.01
N VAL A 130 22.86 0.26 1.08
CA VAL A 130 21.78 -0.59 0.59
C VAL A 130 21.06 0.17 -0.51
N SER A 131 20.86 -0.48 -1.66
CA SER A 131 19.98 0.01 -2.70
C SER A 131 18.61 -0.67 -2.60
N LEU A 132 17.56 0.14 -2.57
CA LEU A 132 16.16 -0.30 -2.68
C LEU A 132 15.52 0.38 -3.89
N VAL A 133 14.87 -0.40 -4.76
CA VAL A 133 14.04 0.15 -5.85
C VAL A 133 12.57 -0.06 -5.51
N LEU A 134 11.88 1.04 -5.20
CA LEU A 134 10.46 1.06 -4.89
C LEU A 134 9.65 1.27 -6.16
N ASP A 135 8.63 0.45 -6.36
CA ASP A 135 7.58 0.70 -7.35
C ASP A 135 6.56 1.67 -6.77
N LEU A 136 6.43 2.85 -7.36
CA LEU A 136 5.52 3.88 -6.88
C LEU A 136 4.14 3.79 -7.52
N ALA A 137 4.02 3.01 -8.61
CA ALA A 137 2.78 2.82 -9.33
C ALA A 137 2.06 1.54 -8.91
N ALA A 138 2.80 0.53 -8.42
CA ALA A 138 2.22 -0.73 -7.99
C ALA A 138 1.89 -0.75 -6.50
N SER A 139 0.61 -0.90 -6.18
CA SER A 139 0.20 -1.38 -4.86
C SER A 139 0.48 -2.89 -4.75
N PRO A 140 0.86 -3.39 -3.57
CA PRO A 140 0.91 -4.83 -3.33
C PRO A 140 -0.46 -5.44 -3.58
N PRO A 141 -0.54 -6.63 -4.21
CA PRO A 141 -1.83 -7.27 -4.39
C PRO A 141 -2.41 -7.69 -3.05
N ALA A 142 -3.73 -7.89 -3.02
CA ALA A 142 -4.42 -8.44 -1.88
C ALA A 142 -3.86 -9.81 -1.48
N THR A 143 -3.98 -10.11 -0.19
CA THR A 143 -3.60 -11.38 0.42
C THR A 143 -4.82 -12.08 1.03
N GLU A 144 -4.63 -13.31 1.50
CA GLU A 144 -5.64 -14.02 2.29
C GLU A 144 -6.02 -13.26 3.58
N ASP A 145 -5.08 -12.50 4.14
CA ASP A 145 -5.37 -11.65 5.30
C ASP A 145 -6.31 -10.52 4.92
N ASP A 146 -6.14 -9.90 3.74
CA ASP A 146 -7.05 -8.87 3.22
C ASP A 146 -8.46 -9.41 2.98
N ILE A 147 -8.56 -10.62 2.42
CA ILE A 147 -9.84 -11.33 2.23
C ILE A 147 -10.53 -11.57 3.58
N ALA A 148 -9.78 -12.02 4.60
CA ALA A 148 -10.29 -12.25 5.94
C ALA A 148 -10.71 -10.94 6.65
N ILE A 149 -9.94 -9.86 6.48
CA ILE A 149 -10.25 -8.53 7.01
C ILE A 149 -11.57 -8.02 6.43
N LEU A 150 -11.72 -8.07 5.10
CA LEU A 150 -12.95 -7.64 4.42
C LEU A 150 -14.16 -8.49 4.82
N GLY A 151 -14.00 -9.81 4.93
CA GLY A 151 -15.04 -10.70 5.41
C GLY A 151 -15.47 -10.41 6.86
N THR A 152 -14.51 -10.07 7.72
CA THR A 152 -14.77 -9.70 9.13
C THR A 152 -15.54 -8.38 9.21
N ALA A 153 -15.12 -7.38 8.44
CA ALA A 153 -15.83 -6.10 8.37
C ALA A 153 -17.26 -6.26 7.82
N LEU A 154 -17.44 -7.06 6.75
CA LEU A 154 -18.76 -7.35 6.17
C LEU A 154 -19.71 -7.99 7.17
N ALA A 155 -19.21 -8.89 8.02
CA ALA A 155 -20.02 -9.55 9.03
C ALA A 155 -20.64 -8.57 10.06
N LYS A 156 -20.00 -7.42 10.32
CA LYS A 156 -20.53 -6.38 11.22
C LYS A 156 -21.77 -5.69 10.65
N PHE A 157 -21.93 -5.62 9.33
CA PHE A 157 -23.05 -4.93 8.68
C PHE A 157 -24.20 -5.85 8.28
N ARG A 158 -24.28 -7.08 8.84
CA ARG A 158 -25.38 -8.03 8.58
C ARG A 158 -26.75 -7.54 9.01
N THR A 159 -26.83 -6.60 9.94
CA THR A 159 -28.09 -5.99 10.38
C THR A 159 -27.91 -4.48 10.53
N PRO A 160 -28.96 -3.67 10.32
CA PRO A 160 -28.88 -2.22 10.55
C PRO A 160 -28.58 -1.85 12.01
N ALA A 161 -28.93 -2.72 12.96
CA ALA A 161 -28.77 -2.47 14.39
C ALA A 161 -27.31 -2.30 14.82
N HIS A 162 -26.35 -2.88 14.08
CA HIS A 162 -24.93 -2.80 14.40
C HIS A 162 -24.20 -1.65 13.70
N TRP A 163 -24.92 -0.79 12.99
CA TRP A 163 -24.31 0.27 12.19
C TRP A 163 -24.36 1.64 12.87
N ASN A 164 -23.18 2.20 13.16
CA ASN A 164 -23.03 3.60 13.54
C ASN A 164 -22.99 4.49 12.28
N ARG A 165 -24.04 5.28 12.06
CA ARG A 165 -24.14 6.27 10.96
C ARG A 165 -23.42 7.60 11.22
N LYS A 166 -22.81 7.76 12.40
CA LYS A 166 -22.10 8.97 12.82
C LYS A 166 -20.71 8.58 13.32
N GLU A 167 -19.95 7.96 12.44
CA GLU A 167 -18.58 7.57 12.72
C GLU A 167 -17.67 8.79 12.85
N ASP A 168 -16.90 8.85 13.93
CA ASP A 168 -15.93 9.90 14.24
C ASP A 168 -14.48 9.37 14.30
N GLN A 169 -14.28 8.10 13.90
CA GLN A 169 -13.03 7.35 13.98
C GLN A 169 -12.54 7.07 15.42
N SER A 170 -13.40 7.23 16.43
CA SER A 170 -13.17 6.69 17.76
C SER A 170 -13.50 5.20 17.76
N CYS A 171 -12.49 4.37 17.53
CA CYS A 171 -12.67 2.92 17.42
C CYS A 171 -12.41 2.26 18.78
N PRO A 172 -13.45 1.91 19.56
CA PRO A 172 -13.26 1.23 20.82
C PRO A 172 -12.60 -0.14 20.59
N PRO A 173 -11.68 -0.56 21.47
CA PRO A 173 -11.08 -1.89 21.36
C PRO A 173 -12.14 -2.98 21.61
N GLY A 174 -12.00 -4.11 20.91
CA GLY A 174 -12.86 -5.28 21.08
C GLY A 174 -14.09 -5.32 20.19
N GLU A 175 -15.06 -6.17 20.56
CA GLU A 175 -16.29 -6.39 19.79
C GLU A 175 -17.36 -5.37 20.17
N ALA A 176 -17.28 -4.16 19.63
CA ALA A 176 -18.38 -3.21 19.74
C ALA A 176 -19.62 -3.75 19.01
N GLU A 177 -20.77 -3.68 19.67
CA GLU A 177 -22.09 -4.02 19.12
C GLU A 177 -22.48 -3.10 17.95
N VAL A 178 -22.03 -1.84 17.99
CA VAL A 178 -22.30 -0.84 16.96
C VAL A 178 -20.98 -0.26 16.46
N THR A 179 -20.77 -0.26 15.14
CA THR A 179 -19.54 0.23 14.51
C THR A 179 -19.83 1.00 13.22
N GLY A 180 -18.95 1.94 12.88
CA GLY A 180 -18.90 2.55 11.55
C GLY A 180 -17.98 1.76 10.61
N LEU A 181 -17.97 2.14 9.33
CA LEU A 181 -17.19 1.48 8.28
C LEU A 181 -15.68 1.52 8.55
N PHE A 182 -15.14 2.68 8.92
CA PHE A 182 -13.71 2.82 9.21
C PHE A 182 -13.32 1.96 10.41
N CYS A 183 -14.08 1.98 11.51
CA CYS A 183 -13.77 1.22 12.71
C CYS A 183 -13.95 -0.29 12.53
N ALA A 184 -14.91 -0.72 11.71
CA ALA A 184 -15.04 -2.13 11.35
C ALA A 184 -13.79 -2.63 10.61
N LEU A 185 -13.27 -1.82 9.67
CA LEU A 185 -12.03 -2.14 8.96
C LEU A 185 -10.79 -2.01 9.86
N TYR A 186 -10.73 -0.98 10.71
CA TYR A 186 -9.64 -0.76 11.66
C TYR A 186 -9.45 -1.98 12.57
N THR A 187 -10.53 -2.38 13.24
CA THR A 187 -10.51 -3.47 14.21
C THR A 187 -10.27 -4.81 13.52
N ALA A 188 -10.78 -5.02 12.30
CA ALA A 188 -10.48 -6.20 11.50
C ALA A 188 -8.99 -6.29 11.13
N VAL A 189 -8.37 -5.17 10.71
CA VAL A 189 -6.92 -5.13 10.43
C VAL A 189 -6.13 -5.39 11.70
N GLU A 190 -6.44 -4.69 12.80
CA GLU A 190 -5.72 -4.84 14.06
C GLU A 190 -5.84 -6.26 14.61
N GLY A 191 -7.03 -6.85 14.60
CA GLY A 191 -7.26 -8.22 15.03
C GLY A 191 -6.56 -9.27 14.16
N ARG A 192 -6.42 -9.01 12.84
CA ARG A 192 -5.76 -9.95 11.92
C ARG A 192 -4.24 -9.82 11.92
N MET A 193 -3.74 -8.59 11.96
CA MET A 193 -2.32 -8.27 11.76
C MET A 193 -1.58 -7.97 13.07
N GLY A 194 -2.30 -7.90 14.20
CA GLY A 194 -1.79 -7.52 15.51
C GLY A 194 -1.56 -6.01 15.68
N ARG A 195 -1.81 -5.21 14.64
CA ARG A 195 -1.75 -3.74 14.65
C ARG A 195 -2.51 -3.15 13.47
N TYR A 196 -2.95 -1.91 13.61
CA TYR A 196 -3.58 -1.20 12.50
C TYR A 196 -2.58 -0.79 11.42
N HIS A 197 -2.97 -1.03 10.16
CA HIS A 197 -2.25 -0.63 8.97
C HIS A 197 -3.14 0.24 8.07
N HIS A 198 -2.92 1.56 8.10
CA HIS A 198 -3.80 2.52 7.43
C HIS A 198 -3.95 2.32 5.91
N ARG A 199 -2.89 1.79 5.28
CA ARG A 199 -2.75 1.55 3.84
C ARG A 199 -2.75 0.07 3.48
N GLN A 200 -3.29 -0.78 4.36
CA GLN A 200 -3.53 -2.19 4.07
C GLN A 200 -4.33 -2.34 2.75
N PRO A 201 -3.98 -3.27 1.85
CA PRO A 201 -4.67 -3.47 0.58
C PRO A 201 -6.20 -3.60 0.72
N ALA A 202 -6.69 -4.28 1.76
CA ALA A 202 -8.12 -4.32 2.08
C ALA A 202 -8.77 -2.92 2.13
N LEU A 203 -8.17 -1.96 2.83
CA LEU A 203 -8.72 -0.60 2.96
C LEU A 203 -8.58 0.20 1.67
N GLU A 204 -7.47 0.05 0.95
CA GLU A 204 -7.29 0.73 -0.34
C GLU A 204 -8.28 0.24 -1.40
N ILE A 205 -8.58 -1.07 -1.41
CA ILE A 205 -9.62 -1.64 -2.27
C ILE A 205 -11.00 -1.05 -1.92
N VAL A 206 -11.34 -0.93 -0.63
CA VAL A 206 -12.61 -0.28 -0.22
C VAL A 206 -12.65 1.17 -0.68
N ARG A 207 -11.57 1.93 -0.46
CA ARG A 207 -11.48 3.34 -0.93
C ARG A 207 -11.66 3.43 -2.44
N SER A 208 -11.03 2.54 -3.21
CA SER A 208 -11.17 2.49 -4.67
C SER A 208 -12.62 2.23 -5.08
N VAL A 209 -13.30 1.26 -4.49
CA VAL A 209 -14.72 0.98 -4.79
C VAL A 209 -15.63 2.15 -4.39
N VAL A 210 -15.34 2.81 -3.26
CA VAL A 210 -16.02 4.05 -2.85
C VAL A 210 -15.88 5.13 -3.92
N PHE A 211 -14.66 5.36 -4.40
CA PHE A 211 -14.41 6.35 -5.45
C PHE A 211 -15.05 5.99 -6.79
N GLU A 212 -15.13 4.71 -7.14
CA GLU A 212 -15.74 4.27 -8.41
C GLU A 212 -17.27 4.43 -8.42
N ARG A 213 -17.95 4.21 -7.29
CA ARG A 213 -19.42 4.13 -7.24
C ARG A 213 -20.12 5.26 -6.51
N TRP A 214 -19.42 5.89 -5.55
CA TRP A 214 -20.00 6.86 -4.63
C TRP A 214 -19.15 8.13 -4.50
N ARG A 215 -18.36 8.48 -5.54
CA ARG A 215 -17.47 9.67 -5.55
C ARG A 215 -18.16 10.94 -5.07
N GLN A 216 -19.42 11.12 -5.45
CA GLN A 216 -20.28 12.26 -5.13
C GLN A 216 -20.60 12.38 -3.64
N ARG A 217 -20.50 11.29 -2.88
CA ARG A 217 -20.71 11.29 -1.42
C ARG A 217 -19.45 11.71 -0.64
N ILE A 218 -18.31 11.90 -1.33
CA ILE A 218 -16.99 12.06 -0.69
C ILE A 218 -16.50 13.49 -0.76
N VAL A 219 -16.23 14.06 0.41
CA VAL A 219 -15.74 15.43 0.59
C VAL A 219 -14.25 15.42 0.97
N SER A 220 -13.86 14.60 1.92
CA SER A 220 -12.51 14.57 2.50
C SER A 220 -12.04 13.16 2.87
N HIS A 221 -12.84 12.39 3.62
CA HIS A 221 -12.42 11.09 4.18
C HIS A 221 -13.29 9.96 3.59
N PRO A 222 -12.83 9.22 2.56
CA PRO A 222 -13.70 8.33 1.78
C PRO A 222 -14.52 7.33 2.59
N LEU A 223 -13.92 6.69 3.60
CA LEU A 223 -14.60 5.67 4.41
C LEU A 223 -15.62 6.30 5.37
N VAL A 224 -15.26 7.42 6.01
CA VAL A 224 -16.12 8.12 6.97
C VAL A 224 -17.25 8.85 6.26
N ASP A 225 -16.94 9.55 5.16
CA ASP A 225 -17.93 10.27 4.38
C ASP A 225 -18.94 9.32 3.76
N MET A 226 -18.48 8.20 3.19
CA MET A 226 -19.37 7.15 2.70
C MET A 226 -20.28 6.63 3.82
N ASN A 227 -19.72 6.35 5.00
CA ASN A 227 -20.49 5.86 6.15
C ASN A 227 -21.55 6.87 6.63
N ASN A 228 -21.18 8.14 6.74
CA ASN A 228 -21.98 9.17 7.38
C ASN A 228 -22.93 9.90 6.42
N HIS A 229 -22.80 9.69 5.11
CA HIS A 229 -23.65 10.36 4.13
C HIS A 229 -25.14 10.07 4.39
N PRO A 230 -26.04 11.08 4.32
CA PRO A 230 -27.47 10.90 4.62
C PRO A 230 -28.12 9.81 3.76
N ASP A 231 -27.74 9.72 2.49
CA ASP A 231 -28.29 8.73 1.55
C ASP A 231 -27.65 7.34 1.63
N THR A 232 -26.63 7.14 2.47
CA THR A 232 -26.05 5.80 2.62
C THR A 232 -27.04 4.89 3.33
N THR A 233 -27.16 3.66 2.82
CA THR A 233 -27.96 2.58 3.40
C THR A 233 -27.06 1.45 3.91
N ILE A 234 -27.61 0.56 4.73
CA ILE A 234 -26.87 -0.64 5.15
C ILE A 234 -26.52 -1.53 3.95
N ASP A 235 -27.39 -1.58 2.94
CA ASP A 235 -27.19 -2.37 1.74
C ASP A 235 -26.10 -1.78 0.86
N ASP A 236 -25.93 -0.45 0.84
CA ASP A 236 -24.76 0.19 0.22
C ASP A 236 -23.45 -0.28 0.89
N LEU A 237 -23.41 -0.37 2.23
CA LEU A 237 -22.22 -0.82 2.96
C LEU A 237 -21.91 -2.30 2.69
N ARG A 238 -22.94 -3.15 2.65
CA ARG A 238 -22.78 -4.56 2.27
C ARG A 238 -22.27 -4.70 0.85
N MET A 239 -22.91 -3.99 -0.10
CA MET A 239 -22.52 -4.00 -1.50
C MET A 239 -21.08 -3.52 -1.67
N LEU A 240 -20.69 -2.44 -0.99
CA LEU A 240 -19.32 -1.93 -0.99
C LEU A 240 -18.34 -3.02 -0.56
N LEU A 241 -18.57 -3.66 0.60
CA LEU A 241 -17.66 -4.67 1.13
C LEU A 241 -17.66 -5.97 0.33
N ASP A 242 -18.80 -6.38 -0.24
CA ASP A 242 -18.91 -7.53 -1.14
C ASP A 242 -18.10 -7.32 -2.44
N LEU A 243 -18.21 -6.14 -3.05
CA LEU A 243 -17.43 -5.77 -4.23
C LEU A 243 -15.94 -5.71 -3.92
N SER A 244 -15.58 -5.12 -2.79
CA SER A 244 -14.20 -5.09 -2.32
C SER A 244 -13.66 -6.49 -2.08
N LEU A 245 -14.43 -7.38 -1.45
CA LEU A 245 -14.06 -8.77 -1.22
C LEU A 245 -13.89 -9.55 -2.52
N ALA A 246 -14.78 -9.33 -3.49
CA ALA A 246 -14.67 -9.93 -4.82
C ALA A 246 -13.39 -9.45 -5.55
N ARG A 247 -13.09 -8.14 -5.48
CA ARG A 247 -11.87 -7.59 -6.07
C ARG A 247 -10.62 -8.12 -5.38
N ALA A 248 -10.60 -8.20 -4.05
CA ALA A 248 -9.50 -8.78 -3.28
C ALA A 248 -9.26 -10.25 -3.65
N ARG A 249 -10.31 -11.05 -3.83
CA ARG A 249 -10.19 -12.46 -4.26
C ARG A 249 -9.63 -12.60 -5.68
N ALA A 250 -9.99 -11.68 -6.58
CA ALA A 250 -9.49 -11.69 -7.95
C ALA A 250 -8.03 -11.22 -8.05
N ASP A 251 -7.64 -10.29 -7.17
CA ASP A 251 -6.28 -9.74 -7.10
C ASP A 251 -5.31 -10.63 -6.32
N ALA A 252 -5.83 -11.41 -5.35
CA ALA A 252 -5.01 -12.31 -4.55
C ALA A 252 -4.35 -13.40 -5.40
N PRO A 253 -3.04 -13.63 -5.23
CA PRO A 253 -2.35 -14.68 -5.95
C PRO A 253 -2.94 -16.06 -5.59
N PRO A 254 -3.02 -17.00 -6.55
CA PRO A 254 -3.54 -18.34 -6.28
C PRO A 254 -2.72 -19.05 -5.20
N LYS A 255 -3.40 -19.75 -4.28
CA LYS A 255 -2.74 -20.63 -3.30
C LYS A 255 -1.95 -21.72 -4.05
N LYS A 256 -0.68 -21.88 -3.71
CA LYS A 256 0.13 -23.06 -4.07
C LYS A 256 -0.24 -24.23 -3.17
#